data_AF-A0A4Q5UC58-F1
#
_entry.id   AF-A0A4Q5UC58-F1
#
_cell.length_a   1.000
_cell.length_b   1.000
_cell.length_c   1.000
_cell.angle_alpha   90.00
_cell.angle_beta   90.00
_cell.angle_gamma   90.00
#
_symmetry.space_group_name_H-M   'P 1'
#
loop_
_entity.id
_entity.type
_entity.pdbx_description
1 polymer ?
#
loop_
_entity_poly.entity_id
_entity_poly.type
_entity_poly.pdbx_seq_one_letter_code
_entity_poly.pdbx_strand_id
1 'polypeptide(L)'
;MTSLLGAQLFQLIILAIPVACIAWTVTHEEVFREPREYCAGQSKSGSLAKRKFFYLFTCEYCFSHYVTLGMLAITKFQLLYTDWRGYLISFFALVWVANIYMGFYARIRIDIKKDRVIIAEKEQSLRDGNDSE
;
A
#
# COMPACT_ATOMS: atom_id res chain seq x y z
N MET A 1 14.34 17.65 -24.33
CA MET A 1 13.64 18.03 -23.08
C MET A 1 12.40 17.17 -22.85
N THR A 2 11.54 16.96 -23.85
CA THR A 2 10.38 16.04 -23.79
C THR A 2 10.75 14.56 -23.57
N SER A 3 11.81 14.07 -24.21
CA SER A 3 12.31 12.69 -24.02
C SER A 3 12.81 12.41 -22.60
N LEU A 4 13.38 13.42 -21.94
CA LEU A 4 13.89 13.30 -20.56
C LEU A 4 12.75 13.26 -19.54
N LEU A 5 11.69 14.05 -19.78
CA LEU A 5 10.52 14.10 -18.90
C LEU A 5 9.71 12.79 -18.96
N GLY A 6 9.55 12.21 -20.15
CA GLY A 6 8.89 10.92 -20.32
C GLY A 6 9.62 9.79 -19.57
N ALA A 7 10.95 9.77 -19.63
CA ALA A 7 11.76 8.82 -18.88
C ALA A 7 11.61 8.99 -17.36
N GLN A 8 11.57 10.23 -16.85
CA GLN A 8 11.35 10.50 -15.43
C GLN A 8 9.97 10.04 -14.95
N LEU A 9 8.92 10.27 -15.74
CA LEU A 9 7.57 9.80 -15.41
C LEU A 9 7.47 8.27 -15.45
N PHE A 10 8.14 7.63 -16.42
CA PHE A 10 8.22 6.17 -16.48
C PHE A 10 8.96 5.58 -15.27
N GLN A 11 10.07 6.20 -14.88
CA GLN A 11 10.80 5.83 -13.66
C GLN A 11 9.96 6.01 -12.40
N LEU A 12 9.19 7.10 -12.30
CA LEU A 12 8.27 7.34 -11.18
C LEU A 12 7.28 6.19 -11.01
N ILE A 13 6.63 5.80 -12.11
CA ILE A 13 5.64 4.71 -12.15
C ILE A 13 6.29 3.39 -11.75
N ILE A 14 7.44 3.04 -12.34
CA ILE A 14 8.15 1.80 -12.00
C ILE A 14 8.61 1.79 -10.55
N LEU A 15 9.17 2.90 -10.06
CA LEU A 15 9.73 3.01 -8.72
C LEU A 15 8.62 3.02 -7.64
N ALA A 16 7.40 3.41 -7.99
CA ALA A 16 6.25 3.33 -7.09
C ALA A 16 5.75 1.89 -6.87
N ILE A 17 6.04 0.95 -7.78
CA ILE A 17 5.66 -0.46 -7.63
C ILE A 17 6.29 -1.11 -6.39
N PRO A 18 7.62 -1.12 -6.20
CA PRO A 18 8.21 -1.71 -5.00
C PRO A 18 7.79 -0.99 -3.72
N VAL A 19 7.55 0.33 -3.78
CA VAL A 19 7.00 1.09 -2.64
C VAL A 19 5.63 0.55 -2.24
N ALA A 20 4.73 0.36 -3.21
CA ALA A 20 3.40 -0.18 -2.99
C ALA A 20 3.45 -1.64 -2.50
N CYS A 21 4.27 -2.48 -3.12
CA CYS A 21 4.40 -3.89 -2.73
C CYS A 21 4.90 -4.03 -1.28
N ILE A 22 6.00 -3.37 -0.92
CA ILE A 22 6.56 -3.45 0.43
C ILE A 22 5.57 -2.91 1.45
N ALA A 23 4.95 -1.75 1.17
CA ALA A 23 3.99 -1.16 2.08
C ALA A 23 2.74 -2.02 2.28
N TRP A 24 2.20 -2.59 1.20
CA TRP A 24 1.09 -3.52 1.28
C TRP A 24 1.46 -4.78 2.05
N THR A 25 2.58 -5.43 1.73
CA THR A 25 2.99 -6.69 2.38
C THR A 25 3.16 -6.50 3.89
N VAL A 26 3.85 -5.45 4.34
CA VAL A 26 4.05 -5.22 5.78
C VAL A 26 2.72 -4.94 6.49
N THR A 27 1.80 -4.21 5.84
CA THR A 27 0.55 -3.76 6.45
C THR A 27 -0.65 -4.68 6.27
N HIS A 28 -0.58 -5.68 5.38
CA HIS A 28 -1.68 -6.60 5.11
C HIS A 28 -1.33 -8.08 5.25
N GLU A 29 -0.07 -8.48 5.06
CA GLU A 29 0.30 -9.91 5.12
C GLU A 29 0.20 -10.45 6.56
N GLU A 30 -0.25 -11.70 6.71
CA GLU A 30 -0.50 -12.33 8.02
C GLU A 30 0.79 -12.58 8.81
N VAL A 31 1.93 -12.77 8.12
CA VAL A 31 3.25 -12.92 8.74
C VAL A 31 3.59 -11.72 9.63
N PHE A 32 3.11 -10.52 9.30
CA PHE A 32 3.34 -9.30 10.07
C PHE A 32 2.20 -8.98 11.06
N ARG A 33 1.25 -9.90 11.27
CA ARG A 33 0.08 -9.67 12.12
C ARG A 33 0.46 -9.46 13.59
N GLU A 34 1.30 -10.32 14.17
CA GLU A 34 1.75 -10.18 15.57
C GLU A 34 2.47 -8.83 15.81
N PRO A 35 3.47 -8.44 15.00
CA PRO A 35 4.08 -7.10 15.10
C PRO A 35 3.06 -5.97 14.95
N ARG A 36 2.11 -6.10 14.01
CA ARG A 36 1.10 -5.08 13.74
C ARG A 36 0.10 -4.94 14.89
N GLU A 37 -0.34 -6.04 15.49
CA GLU A 37 -1.24 -6.04 16.64
C GLU A 37 -0.54 -5.47 17.88
N TYR A 38 0.75 -5.78 18.09
CA TYR A 38 1.56 -5.15 19.11
C TYR A 38 1.66 -3.63 18.91
N CYS A 39 1.97 -3.19 17.69
CA CYS A 39 2.00 -1.77 17.32
C CYS A 39 0.64 -1.10 17.51
N ALA A 40 -0.47 -1.76 17.14
CA ALA A 40 -1.83 -1.25 17.30
C ALA A 40 -2.25 -1.14 18.78
N GLY A 41 -1.80 -2.04 19.64
CA GLY A 41 -1.98 -1.93 21.09
C GLY A 41 -1.22 -0.73 21.66
N GLN A 42 0.02 -0.54 21.23
CA GLN A 42 0.86 0.59 21.64
C GLN A 42 0.42 1.93 21.02
N SER A 43 -0.31 1.93 19.90
CA SER A 43 -0.86 3.14 19.29
C SER A 43 -2.10 3.68 20.03
N LYS A 44 -2.71 2.85 20.89
CA LYS A 44 -3.86 3.20 21.73
C LYS A 44 -3.46 3.65 23.14
N SER A 45 -2.22 3.42 23.57
CA SER A 45 -1.74 3.74 24.92
C SER A 45 -0.46 4.61 24.91
N GLY A 46 -0.34 5.53 25.86
CA GLY A 46 0.84 6.41 26.01
C GLY A 46 0.75 7.78 25.32
N SER A 47 1.90 8.45 25.19
CA SER A 47 2.00 9.83 24.69
C SER A 47 1.66 9.96 23.20
N LEU A 48 1.23 11.16 22.77
CA LEU A 48 0.83 11.43 21.38
C LEU A 48 1.90 11.04 20.34
N ALA A 49 3.19 11.23 20.67
CA ALA A 49 4.31 10.86 19.81
C ALA A 49 4.40 9.34 19.63
N LYS A 50 4.30 8.58 20.74
CA LYS A 50 4.30 7.11 20.72
C LYS A 50 3.12 6.59 19.88
N ARG A 51 1.94 7.17 20.09
CA ARG A 51 0.73 6.78 19.34
C ARG A 51 0.88 6.98 17.83
N LYS A 52 1.39 8.13 17.39
CA LYS A 52 1.63 8.41 15.97
C LYS A 52 2.73 7.54 15.37
N PHE A 53 3.81 7.29 16.12
CA PHE A 53 4.91 6.44 15.67
C PHE A 53 4.46 5.00 15.42
N PHE A 54 3.68 4.41 16.32
CA PHE A 54 3.20 3.05 16.14
C PHE A 54 2.06 2.95 15.11
N TYR A 55 1.20 3.97 15.02
CA TYR A 55 0.15 4.04 14.00
C TYR A 55 0.71 4.00 12.57
N LEU A 56 1.90 4.56 12.39
CA LEU A 56 2.62 4.56 11.13
C LEU A 56 2.85 3.16 10.54
N PHE A 57 3.14 2.17 11.37
CA PHE A 57 3.38 0.78 10.96
C PHE A 57 2.08 -0.01 10.71
N THR A 58 0.94 0.58 11.05
CA THR A 58 -0.39 -0.04 10.88
C THR A 58 -1.15 0.51 9.67
N CYS A 59 -0.65 1.57 9.03
CA CYS A 59 -1.30 2.23 7.91
C CYS A 59 -0.42 2.15 6.66
N GLU A 60 -0.95 1.59 5.57
CA GLU A 60 -0.24 1.44 4.29
C GLU A 60 0.23 2.78 3.71
N TYR A 61 -0.60 3.81 3.81
CA TYR A 61 -0.26 5.15 3.36
C TYR A 61 0.84 5.77 4.21
N CYS A 62 0.81 5.59 5.53
CA CYS A 62 1.84 6.14 6.39
C CYS A 62 3.18 5.42 6.19
N PHE A 63 3.15 4.10 6.10
CA PHE A 63 4.35 3.29 5.92
C PHE A 63 5.00 3.52 4.54
N SER A 64 4.21 3.77 3.49
CA SER A 64 4.74 4.08 2.15
C SER A 64 5.66 5.31 2.12
N HIS A 65 5.50 6.27 3.03
CA HIS A 65 6.42 7.41 3.17
C HIS A 65 7.82 6.94 3.57
N TYR A 66 7.92 5.96 4.47
CA TYR A 66 9.20 5.46 4.97
C TYR A 66 9.90 4.63 3.91
N VAL A 67 9.13 3.78 3.22
CA VAL A 67 9.65 3.03 2.07
C VAL A 67 10.10 3.98 0.98
N THR A 68 9.34 5.04 0.69
CA THR A 68 9.72 6.04 -0.31
C THR A 68 10.99 6.78 0.07
N LEU A 69 11.16 7.19 1.33
CA LEU A 69 12.42 7.78 1.81
C LEU A 69 13.60 6.84 1.59
N GLY A 70 13.45 5.55 1.93
CA GLY A 70 14.47 4.54 1.69
C GLY A 70 14.79 4.39 0.19
N MET A 71 13.75 4.29 -0.66
CA MET A 71 13.94 4.17 -2.10
C MET A 71 14.61 5.40 -2.71
N LEU A 72 14.26 6.62 -2.28
CA LEU A 72 14.91 7.85 -2.73
C LEU A 72 16.37 7.93 -2.26
N ALA A 73 16.67 7.49 -1.03
CA ALA A 73 18.03 7.46 -0.53
C ALA A 73 18.93 6.50 -1.34
N ILE A 74 18.39 5.36 -1.77
CA ILE A 74 19.11 4.35 -2.57
C ILE A 74 19.24 4.79 -4.03
N THR A 75 18.12 5.17 -4.65
CA THR A 75 18.06 5.44 -6.10
C THR A 75 18.50 6.84 -6.49
N LYS A 76 18.55 7.76 -5.52
CA LYS A 76 18.78 9.21 -5.73
C LYS A 76 17.88 9.81 -6.82
N PHE A 77 16.67 9.27 -6.96
CA PHE A 77 15.71 9.72 -7.95
C PHE A 77 15.24 11.15 -7.65
N GLN A 78 15.16 11.98 -8.69
CA GLN A 78 14.71 13.37 -8.62
C GLN A 78 13.69 13.63 -9.72
N LEU A 79 12.64 14.37 -9.41
CA LEU A 79 11.58 14.70 -10.37
C LEU A 79 11.53 16.21 -10.63
N LEU A 80 11.43 16.61 -11.90
CA LEU A 80 11.38 17.99 -12.43
C LEU A 80 12.64 18.85 -12.21
N TYR A 81 13.24 18.81 -11.03
CA TYR A 81 14.42 19.60 -10.67
C TYR A 81 15.57 18.71 -10.24
N THR A 82 16.80 19.12 -10.51
CA THR A 82 18.02 18.39 -10.12
C THR A 82 18.52 18.75 -8.72
N ASP A 83 17.81 19.64 -8.01
CA ASP A 83 18.17 20.10 -6.67
C ASP A 83 17.37 19.36 -5.58
N TRP A 84 17.54 19.78 -4.33
CA TRP A 84 16.76 19.30 -3.18
C TRP A 84 15.24 19.35 -3.40
N ARG A 85 14.77 20.30 -4.24
CA ARG A 85 13.36 20.45 -4.63
C ARG A 85 12.84 19.22 -5.38
N GLY A 86 13.68 18.60 -6.21
CA GLY A 86 13.32 17.41 -6.96
C GLY A 86 13.14 16.18 -6.08
N TYR A 87 13.86 16.09 -4.95
CA TYR A 87 13.62 15.06 -3.94
C TYR A 87 12.28 15.26 -3.22
N LEU A 88 11.92 16.51 -2.91
CA LEU A 88 10.63 16.81 -2.28
C LEU A 88 9.45 16.43 -3.19
N ILE A 89 9.54 16.79 -4.48
CA ILE A 89 8.49 16.49 -5.45
C ILE A 89 8.41 14.98 -5.72
N SER A 90 9.55 14.32 -5.96
CA SER A 90 9.58 12.87 -6.19
C SER A 90 9.05 12.09 -4.99
N PHE A 91 9.32 12.55 -3.76
CA PHE A 91 8.79 11.93 -2.54
C PHE A 91 7.26 11.89 -2.53
N PHE A 92 6.60 13.03 -2.67
CA PHE A 92 5.14 13.07 -2.66
C PHE A 92 4.54 12.38 -3.89
N ALA A 93 5.18 12.49 -5.05
CA ALA A 93 4.73 11.82 -6.26
C ALA A 93 4.79 10.30 -6.14
N LEU A 94 5.89 9.74 -5.60
CA LEU A 94 6.04 8.30 -5.40
C LEU A 94 5.02 7.76 -4.42
N VAL A 95 4.85 8.44 -3.27
CA VAL A 95 3.85 8.07 -2.27
C VAL A 95 2.44 8.06 -2.88
N TRP A 96 2.10 9.07 -3.69
CA TRP A 96 0.79 9.16 -4.32
C TRP A 96 0.54 8.04 -5.32
N VAL A 97 1.49 7.78 -6.24
CA VAL A 97 1.36 6.69 -7.23
C VAL A 97 1.32 5.33 -6.53
N ALA A 98 2.16 5.11 -5.51
CA ALA A 98 2.13 3.89 -4.73
C ALA A 98 0.77 3.68 -4.04
N ASN A 99 0.17 4.74 -3.51
CA ASN A 99 -1.16 4.68 -2.89
C ASN A 99 -2.25 4.34 -3.90
N ILE A 100 -2.15 4.83 -5.14
CA ILE A 100 -3.06 4.41 -6.22
C ILE A 100 -2.94 2.91 -6.48
N TYR A 101 -1.72 2.37 -6.54
CA TYR A 101 -1.51 0.93 -6.73
C TYR A 101 -2.08 0.10 -5.58
N MET A 102 -1.84 0.50 -4.34
CA MET A 102 -2.40 -0.17 -3.16
C MET A 102 -3.93 -0.11 -3.17
N GLY A 103 -4.51 1.07 -3.42
CA GLY A 103 -5.96 1.24 -3.51
C GLY A 103 -6.61 0.42 -4.63
N PHE A 104 -5.95 0.30 -5.79
CA PHE A 104 -6.40 -0.56 -6.87
C PHE A 104 -6.36 -2.05 -6.47
N TYR A 105 -5.25 -2.49 -5.87
CA TYR A 105 -5.09 -3.85 -5.39
C TYR A 105 -6.12 -4.23 -4.31
N ALA A 106 -6.42 -3.29 -3.39
CA ALA A 106 -7.44 -3.45 -2.37
C ALA A 106 -8.83 -3.71 -2.98
N ARG A 107 -9.23 -2.92 -3.98
CA ARG A 107 -10.52 -3.08 -4.67
C ARG A 107 -10.63 -4.44 -5.35
N ILE A 108 -9.59 -4.83 -6.09
CA ILE A 108 -9.55 -6.15 -6.75
C ILE A 108 -9.75 -7.28 -5.72
N ARG A 109 -9.06 -7.22 -4.58
CA ARG A 109 -9.22 -8.24 -3.53
C ARG A 109 -10.63 -8.27 -2.94
N ILE A 110 -11.30 -7.13 -2.81
CA ILE A 110 -12.68 -7.05 -2.31
C ILE A 110 -13.63 -7.69 -3.33
N ASP A 111 -13.48 -7.36 -4.61
CA ASP A 111 -14.32 -7.91 -5.68
C ASP A 111 -14.19 -9.43 -5.77
N ILE A 112 -12.96 -9.95 -5.75
CA ILE A 112 -12.71 -11.41 -5.74
C ILE A 112 -13.36 -12.09 -4.52
N LYS A 113 -13.29 -11.46 -3.34
CA LYS A 113 -13.92 -12.03 -2.13
C LYS A 113 -15.44 -12.03 -2.24
N LYS A 114 -16.02 -10.96 -2.79
CA LYS A 114 -17.47 -10.85 -3.02
C LYS A 114 -17.95 -11.95 -3.97
N ASP A 115 -17.24 -12.15 -5.07
CA ASP A 115 -17.59 -13.19 -6.05
C ASP A 115 -17.55 -14.59 -5.43
N ARG A 116 -16.56 -14.88 -4.58
CA ARG A 116 -16.47 -16.16 -3.85
C ARG A 116 -17.65 -16.38 -2.90
N VAL A 117 -18.09 -15.34 -2.19
CA VAL A 117 -19.25 -15.43 -1.28
C VAL A 117 -20.52 -15.72 -2.08
N ILE A 118 -20.74 -15.01 -3.20
CA ILE A 118 -21.91 -15.22 -4.07
C ILE A 118 -21.94 -16.65 -4.62
N ILE A 119 -20.80 -17.19 -5.04
CA ILE A 119 -20.70 -18.57 -5.53
C ILE A 119 -21.04 -19.56 -4.41
N ALA A 120 -20.49 -19.38 -3.21
CA ALA A 120 -20.75 -20.26 -2.07
C ALA A 120 -22.23 -20.24 -1.64
N GLU A 121 -22.86 -19.06 -1.59
CA GLU A 121 -24.31 -18.94 -1.30
C GLU A 121 -25.17 -19.65 -2.37
N LYS A 122 -24.75 -19.57 -3.64
CA LYS A 122 -25.45 -20.24 -4.74
C LYS A 122 -25.29 -21.76 -4.68
N GLU A 123 -24.09 -22.27 -4.37
CA GLU A 123 -23.85 -23.71 -4.18
C GLU A 123 -24.65 -24.25 -3.00
N GLN A 124 -24.71 -23.51 -1.89
CA GLN A 124 -25.47 -23.91 -0.72
C GLN A 124 -26.98 -23.96 -0.98
N SER A 125 -27.55 -22.94 -1.64
CA SER A 125 -28.98 -22.93 -2.00
C SER A 125 -29.36 -24.05 -2.99
N LEU A 126 -28.47 -24.43 -3.91
CA LEU A 126 -28.67 -25.60 -4.78
C LEU A 126 -28.63 -26.93 -4.01
N ARG A 127 -27.76 -27.05 -3.00
CA ARG A 127 -27.69 -28.25 -2.16
C ARG A 127 -28.95 -28.41 -1.31
N ASP A 128 -29.37 -27.35 -0.64
CA ASP A 128 -30.56 -27.37 0.22
C ASP A 128 -31.85 -27.62 -0.59
N GLY A 129 -31.89 -27.21 -1.86
CA GLY A 129 -32.99 -27.50 -2.79
C GLY A 129 -33.03 -28.96 -3.30
N ASN A 130 -31.88 -29.60 -3.49
CA ASN A 130 -31.81 -31.01 -3.88
C ASN A 130 -32.09 -31.98 -2.71
N ASP A 131 -31.84 -31.56 -1.46
CA ASP A 131 -32.13 -32.36 -0.27
C ASP A 131 -33.61 -32.29 0.17
N SER A 132 -34.42 -31.47 -0.50
CA SER A 132 -35.86 -31.28 -0.21
C SER A 132 -36.81 -31.87 -1.25
N GLU A 133 -36.28 -32.61 -2.23
CA GLU A 133 -37.00 -33.42 -3.24
C GLU A 133 -36.86 -34.93 -2.94
#